data_AF-A0AAW7A9R2-F1
#
_entry.id   AF-A0AAW7A9R2-F1
#
_cell.length_a   1.000
_cell.length_b   1.000
_cell.length_c   1.000
_cell.angle_alpha   90.00
_cell.angle_beta   90.00
_cell.angle_gamma   90.00
#
_symmetry.space_group_name_H-M   'P 1'
#
loop_
_entity.id
_entity.type
_entity.pdbx_description
1 polymer ?
#
loop_
_entity_poly.entity_id
_entity_poly.type
_entity_poly.pdbx_seq_one_letter_code
_entity_poly.pdbx_strand_id
1 'polypeptide(L)'
;MLKKTLLAASVAAFAAAPAMADVTLFYGNNTADTEVNTTYLASVTKQPVLSFSTAEEQVGARFGVTGDLKQNGFITIELTGDATFNENEVRQWLTDIDAADADSLDITIGLDLYQQTVANNALTGVPTAVVNPTLSQIFKVIPASSGYQLDYAIDLDGKRLRLALKQTIGSFDDLIALSAPKTAAEVDTAAAANVALAADVAALATAGVTGTLVDGDGSTTTGYKFSDTSGTATTAAEKVAYIRANATGGTDDTYLEGLAGFAEGDSTVAAAGTTTNFDFANANQIFNLKTGSSDVKAKIGALKNASYSADPKSTGSLFQLGELFKLALTDADSYGKATALVSTGFTGVFAGSNAGTVVNDLDISADGLKLINRTSNQNIQLNKVRLTLNGDLSAFAADDSGMLLTKSGTTSDWKLSSDKKSATALANVGTGGSSGVLQGEDDRLASVAFTTLEDLYVATDNDIPVEAQVISMTASILGAEQDTFENYSNTLEQLFLITRDGLKFDTILTGTTSSNTVHIRDVSGNLPVEGGKIYVTVWEYDAHEAGENAERNVLAEREELAVKLPSNGAVTLSPATIAAQLGIEVAPARQARMLFEVETNVGEVAVKKSDGKGTDIQVGSQAQEKEIVDFTL
;
A
#
# COMPACT_ATOMS: atom_id res chain seq x y z
N MET A 1 -21.80 54.04 -33.78
CA MET A 1 -21.07 53.66 -32.56
C MET A 1 -21.13 52.15 -32.24
N LEU A 2 -21.93 51.33 -32.94
CA LEU A 2 -22.02 49.86 -32.73
C LEU A 2 -20.76 49.03 -33.07
N LYS A 3 -19.80 49.56 -33.84
CA LYS A 3 -18.63 48.78 -34.29
C LYS A 3 -17.46 48.71 -33.30
N LYS A 4 -17.44 49.59 -32.28
CA LYS A 4 -16.34 49.63 -31.29
C LYS A 4 -16.62 48.78 -30.04
N THR A 5 -17.88 48.52 -29.72
CA THR A 5 -18.30 47.64 -28.60
C THR A 5 -18.18 46.16 -28.94
N LEU A 6 -18.45 45.75 -30.18
CA LEU A 6 -18.25 44.36 -30.63
C LEU A 6 -16.79 43.93 -30.66
N LEU A 7 -15.86 44.86 -30.92
CA LEU A 7 -14.42 44.56 -30.96
C LEU A 7 -13.82 44.40 -29.55
N ALA A 8 -14.38 45.09 -28.54
CA ALA A 8 -13.96 44.94 -27.14
C ALA A 8 -14.42 43.60 -26.54
N ALA A 9 -15.62 43.11 -26.92
CA ALA A 9 -16.10 41.78 -26.55
C ALA A 9 -15.28 40.66 -27.21
N SER A 10 -14.81 40.85 -28.45
CA SER A 10 -13.95 39.86 -29.12
C SER A 10 -12.52 39.83 -28.59
N VAL A 11 -11.97 40.96 -28.11
CA VAL A 11 -10.58 40.97 -27.58
C VAL A 11 -10.53 40.49 -26.12
N ALA A 12 -11.60 40.67 -25.34
CA ALA A 12 -11.73 40.04 -24.01
C ALA A 12 -11.85 38.51 -24.08
N ALA A 13 -12.37 37.97 -25.19
CA ALA A 13 -12.46 36.52 -25.43
C ALA A 13 -11.11 35.84 -25.76
N PHE A 14 -10.03 36.60 -26.01
CA PHE A 14 -8.71 36.05 -26.36
C PHE A 14 -7.63 36.24 -25.29
N ALA A 15 -7.97 36.80 -24.12
CA ALA A 15 -7.03 37.01 -23.01
C ALA A 15 -7.45 36.34 -21.69
N ALA A 16 -8.49 35.50 -21.71
CA ALA A 16 -8.61 34.44 -20.73
C ALA A 16 -7.78 33.27 -21.25
N ALA A 17 -6.55 33.12 -20.76
CA ALA A 17 -5.97 31.77 -20.73
C ALA A 17 -7.03 30.85 -20.10
N PRO A 18 -7.31 29.65 -20.63
CA PRO A 18 -8.18 28.74 -19.94
C PRO A 18 -7.52 28.47 -18.59
N ALA A 19 -8.09 28.99 -17.51
CA ALA A 19 -7.95 28.34 -16.22
C ALA A 19 -8.62 26.99 -16.45
N MET A 20 -7.81 25.99 -16.82
CA MET A 20 -8.30 24.64 -17.10
C MET A 20 -9.04 24.21 -15.85
N ALA A 21 -10.32 23.87 -16.00
CA ALA A 21 -11.13 23.37 -14.91
C ALA A 21 -10.45 22.12 -14.34
N ASP A 22 -9.85 22.25 -13.16
CA ASP A 22 -9.03 21.22 -12.52
C ASP A 22 -9.64 20.89 -11.16
N VAL A 23 -9.94 19.62 -10.95
CA VAL A 23 -10.34 19.09 -9.65
C VAL A 23 -9.08 18.92 -8.80
N THR A 24 -9.10 19.39 -7.56
CA THR A 24 -8.04 19.07 -6.60
C THR A 24 -8.55 18.01 -5.63
N LEU A 25 -7.79 16.94 -5.44
CA LEU A 25 -8.13 15.86 -4.52
C LEU A 25 -7.44 16.06 -3.17
N PHE A 26 -8.14 15.69 -2.10
CA PHE A 26 -7.68 15.73 -0.71
C PHE A 26 -8.03 14.40 -0.04
N TYR A 27 -7.23 13.99 0.93
CA TYR A 27 -7.37 12.71 1.64
C TYR A 27 -7.39 12.96 3.16
N GLY A 28 -7.99 12.05 3.93
CA GLY A 28 -8.09 12.15 5.39
C GLY A 28 -8.64 13.49 5.93
N ASN A 29 -9.96 13.64 6.03
CA ASN A 29 -10.63 14.83 6.59
C ASN A 29 -10.22 16.18 5.94
N ASN A 30 -10.07 16.23 4.60
CA ASN A 30 -9.69 17.44 3.85
C ASN A 30 -8.31 18.01 4.23
N THR A 31 -7.41 17.19 4.79
CA THR A 31 -6.01 17.60 4.91
C THR A 31 -5.37 17.61 3.52
N ALA A 32 -4.47 18.55 3.25
CA ALA A 32 -3.79 18.67 1.95
C ALA A 32 -2.76 17.55 1.72
N ASP A 33 -3.03 16.36 2.25
CA ASP A 33 -2.20 15.19 2.06
C ASP A 33 -2.34 14.69 0.62
N THR A 34 -1.24 14.21 0.08
CA THR A 34 -1.15 13.67 -1.27
C THR A 34 -1.14 12.15 -1.28
N GLU A 35 -1.01 11.50 -0.12
CA GLU A 35 -1.01 10.05 0.01
C GLU A 35 -2.38 9.50 0.42
N VAL A 36 -2.73 8.34 -0.15
CA VAL A 36 -3.99 7.63 0.10
C VAL A 36 -3.71 6.44 1.01
N ASN A 37 -4.49 6.30 2.07
CA ASN A 37 -4.62 5.07 2.86
C ASN A 37 -5.29 4.00 2.00
N THR A 38 -4.43 3.20 1.36
CA THR A 38 -4.86 2.12 0.47
C THR A 38 -5.30 0.91 1.30
N THR A 39 -6.50 0.39 1.06
CA THR A 39 -6.93 -0.87 1.67
C THR A 39 -6.24 -2.05 0.98
N TYR A 40 -5.46 -2.82 1.74
CA TYR A 40 -4.73 -3.98 1.24
C TYR A 40 -5.51 -5.26 1.52
N LEU A 41 -5.87 -5.98 0.46
CA LEU A 41 -6.59 -7.24 0.52
C LEU A 41 -5.75 -8.37 -0.06
N ALA A 42 -5.99 -9.60 0.36
CA ALA A 42 -5.36 -10.76 -0.23
C ALA A 42 -5.95 -11.03 -1.63
N SER A 43 -5.08 -11.24 -2.61
CA SER A 43 -5.44 -11.63 -3.99
C SER A 43 -6.23 -12.94 -4.05
N VAL A 44 -6.05 -13.80 -3.05
CA VAL A 44 -6.75 -15.07 -2.85
C VAL A 44 -8.08 -14.94 -2.10
N THR A 45 -8.54 -13.74 -1.74
CA THR A 45 -9.84 -13.59 -1.04
C THR A 45 -10.96 -14.14 -1.91
N LYS A 46 -11.90 -14.90 -1.33
CA LYS A 46 -13.06 -15.43 -2.07
C LYS A 46 -13.98 -14.29 -2.52
N GLN A 47 -14.58 -14.44 -3.70
CA GLN A 47 -15.46 -13.44 -4.31
C GLN A 47 -16.63 -12.98 -3.41
N PRO A 48 -17.32 -13.87 -2.65
CA PRO A 48 -18.39 -13.44 -1.74
C PRO A 48 -17.89 -12.48 -0.66
N VAL A 49 -16.64 -12.63 -0.22
CA VAL A 49 -16.04 -11.83 0.87
C VAL A 49 -15.55 -10.48 0.33
N LEU A 50 -14.98 -10.47 -0.87
CA LEU A 50 -14.55 -9.24 -1.54
C LEU A 50 -15.68 -8.22 -1.72
N SER A 51 -16.92 -8.69 -1.86
CA SER A 51 -18.11 -7.84 -2.01
C SER A 51 -18.50 -7.09 -0.73
N PHE A 52 -17.87 -7.43 0.40
CA PHE A 52 -18.04 -6.77 1.70
C PHE A 52 -16.83 -5.89 2.08
N SER A 53 -15.93 -5.59 1.14
CA SER A 53 -14.76 -4.76 1.40
C SER A 53 -15.13 -3.27 1.42
N THR A 54 -14.59 -2.54 2.38
CA THR A 54 -14.74 -1.08 2.52
C THR A 54 -13.37 -0.44 2.35
N ALA A 55 -13.30 0.70 1.65
CA ALA A 55 -12.06 1.45 1.52
C ALA A 55 -11.77 2.17 2.84
N GLU A 56 -10.52 2.29 3.25
CA GLU A 56 -10.12 3.02 4.47
C GLU A 56 -10.07 4.54 4.27
N GLU A 57 -10.09 5.00 3.01
CA GLU A 57 -9.85 6.40 2.66
C GLU A 57 -11.13 7.25 2.59
N GLN A 58 -10.99 8.53 2.93
CA GLN A 58 -11.96 9.57 2.59
C GLN A 58 -11.42 10.42 1.43
N VAL A 59 -12.24 10.66 0.40
CA VAL A 59 -11.79 11.41 -0.77
C VAL A 59 -12.54 12.72 -0.90
N GLY A 60 -11.84 13.82 -0.63
CA GLY A 60 -12.29 15.18 -0.91
C GLY A 60 -12.01 15.59 -2.35
N ALA A 61 -12.98 16.19 -3.02
CA ALA A 61 -12.84 16.78 -4.35
C ALA A 61 -13.22 18.26 -4.32
N ARG A 62 -12.23 19.13 -4.52
CA ARG A 62 -12.40 20.58 -4.64
C ARG A 62 -12.47 21.01 -6.09
N PHE A 63 -13.48 21.79 -6.39
CA PHE A 63 -13.70 22.40 -7.70
C PHE A 63 -13.09 23.81 -7.70
N GLY A 64 -12.00 23.97 -8.44
CA GLY A 64 -11.12 25.14 -8.36
C GLY A 64 -11.62 26.38 -9.11
N VAL A 65 -12.59 26.23 -10.01
CA VAL A 65 -13.05 27.32 -10.89
C VAL A 65 -14.57 27.51 -10.76
N THR A 66 -15.01 28.77 -10.67
CA THR A 66 -16.44 29.09 -10.72
C THR A 66 -16.97 28.73 -12.10
N GLY A 67 -17.81 27.70 -12.18
CA GLY A 67 -18.23 27.09 -13.45
C GLY A 67 -17.97 25.60 -13.55
N ASP A 68 -17.11 25.04 -12.69
CA ASP A 68 -16.88 23.60 -12.62
C ASP A 68 -18.16 22.83 -12.29
N LEU A 69 -18.94 23.34 -11.34
CA LEU A 69 -20.25 22.80 -10.97
C LEU A 69 -21.34 23.56 -11.72
N LYS A 70 -21.97 22.90 -12.69
CA LYS A 70 -23.08 23.44 -13.48
C LYS A 70 -24.39 22.81 -13.05
N GLN A 71 -25.46 23.61 -13.04
CA GLN A 71 -26.81 23.13 -12.75
C GLN A 71 -27.24 22.04 -13.72
N ASN A 72 -28.04 21.09 -13.23
CA ASN A 72 -28.50 19.93 -14.01
C ASN A 72 -27.34 19.12 -14.64
N GLY A 73 -26.14 19.22 -14.04
CA GLY A 73 -24.98 18.38 -14.34
C GLY A 73 -24.85 17.25 -13.33
N PHE A 74 -23.66 16.65 -13.28
CA PHE A 74 -23.33 15.56 -12.35
C PHE A 74 -21.92 15.76 -11.80
N ILE A 75 -21.70 15.38 -10.55
CA ILE A 75 -20.38 14.95 -10.10
C ILE A 75 -20.25 13.46 -10.41
N THR A 76 -19.15 13.06 -11.03
CA THR A 76 -18.91 11.68 -11.44
C THR A 76 -17.77 11.07 -10.64
N ILE A 77 -17.98 9.86 -10.13
CA ILE A 77 -16.95 9.02 -9.51
C ILE A 77 -16.84 7.76 -10.37
N GLU A 78 -15.75 7.61 -11.10
CA GLU A 78 -15.50 6.47 -11.99
C GLU A 78 -14.41 5.57 -11.41
N LEU A 79 -14.73 4.30 -11.19
CA LEU A 79 -13.78 3.29 -10.76
C LEU A 79 -12.95 2.79 -11.95
N THR A 80 -11.65 2.68 -11.70
CA THR A 80 -10.69 2.02 -12.57
C THR A 80 -10.27 0.66 -11.99
N GLY A 81 -9.70 -0.20 -12.83
CA GLY A 81 -9.47 -1.61 -12.47
C GLY A 81 -10.74 -2.45 -12.60
N ASP A 82 -10.75 -3.61 -11.96
CA ASP A 82 -11.84 -4.58 -12.02
C ASP A 82 -12.77 -4.47 -10.80
N ALA A 83 -13.23 -3.24 -10.53
CA ALA A 83 -14.23 -2.94 -9.53
C ALA A 83 -15.49 -2.29 -10.15
N THR A 84 -16.62 -2.47 -9.49
CA THR A 84 -17.90 -1.81 -9.80
C THR A 84 -18.55 -1.34 -8.50
N PHE A 85 -19.48 -0.40 -8.58
CA PHE A 85 -20.30 -0.03 -7.44
C PHE A 85 -21.34 -1.12 -7.12
N ASN A 86 -21.60 -1.31 -5.83
CA ASN A 86 -22.73 -2.09 -5.33
C ASN A 86 -23.95 -1.18 -5.22
N GLU A 87 -24.92 -1.34 -6.14
CA GLU A 87 -26.06 -0.42 -6.24
C GLU A 87 -26.92 -0.35 -4.97
N ASN A 88 -27.07 -1.47 -4.26
CA ASN A 88 -27.88 -1.51 -3.04
C ASN A 88 -27.20 -0.79 -1.87
N GLU A 89 -25.88 -0.94 -1.73
CA GLU A 89 -25.12 -0.27 -0.68
C GLU A 89 -24.92 1.21 -1.01
N VAL A 90 -24.73 1.57 -2.28
CA VAL A 90 -24.72 2.98 -2.72
C VAL A 90 -26.06 3.64 -2.43
N ARG A 91 -27.19 2.95 -2.64
CA ARG A 91 -28.50 3.47 -2.28
C ARG A 91 -28.59 3.82 -0.81
N GLN A 92 -28.16 2.90 0.05
CA GLN A 92 -28.19 3.08 1.50
C GLN A 92 -27.27 4.22 1.93
N TRP A 93 -26.05 4.28 1.38
CA TRP A 93 -25.09 5.36 1.63
C TRP A 93 -25.64 6.74 1.28
N LEU A 94 -26.42 6.85 0.21
CA LEU A 94 -26.95 8.12 -0.30
C LEU A 94 -28.37 8.46 0.18
N THR A 95 -28.91 7.69 1.13
CA THR A 95 -30.27 7.88 1.68
C THR A 95 -30.21 8.11 3.18
N ASP A 96 -30.90 9.14 3.63
CA ASP A 96 -31.22 9.35 5.04
C ASP A 96 -32.71 9.10 5.24
N ILE A 97 -33.04 8.07 6.03
CA ILE A 97 -34.42 7.65 6.27
C ILE A 97 -35.14 8.55 7.29
N ASP A 98 -34.40 9.32 8.07
CA ASP A 98 -34.90 10.16 9.16
C ASP A 98 -34.96 11.65 8.78
N ALA A 99 -34.38 12.04 7.64
CA ALA A 99 -34.48 13.39 7.08
C ALA A 99 -35.95 13.86 6.96
N ALA A 100 -36.28 14.97 7.62
CA ALA A 100 -37.61 15.56 7.62
C ALA A 100 -37.92 16.29 6.29
N ASP A 101 -36.89 16.89 5.70
CA ASP A 101 -36.91 17.60 4.42
C ASP A 101 -35.55 17.48 3.71
N ALA A 102 -35.47 18.02 2.48
CA ALA A 102 -34.26 17.95 1.66
C ALA A 102 -33.05 18.68 2.28
N ASP A 103 -33.28 19.73 3.08
CA ASP A 103 -32.21 20.52 3.71
C ASP A 103 -31.65 19.81 4.95
N SER A 104 -32.43 18.91 5.55
CA SER A 104 -32.05 18.08 6.69
C SER A 104 -31.33 16.77 6.35
N LEU A 105 -30.99 16.52 5.07
CA LEU A 105 -30.32 15.30 4.64
C LEU A 105 -28.94 15.16 5.31
N ASP A 106 -28.80 14.19 6.22
CA ASP A 106 -27.55 13.89 6.92
C ASP A 106 -27.02 12.51 6.49
N ILE A 107 -26.05 12.52 5.56
CA ILE A 107 -25.38 11.32 5.04
C ILE A 107 -23.87 11.53 5.11
N THR A 108 -23.10 10.46 4.92
CA THR A 108 -21.63 10.50 4.95
C THR A 108 -21.04 11.07 3.65
N ILE A 109 -21.53 12.26 3.25
CA ILE A 109 -20.97 13.14 2.23
C ILE A 109 -20.85 14.54 2.82
N GLY A 110 -19.63 15.05 2.95
CA GLY A 110 -19.37 16.41 3.43
C GLY A 110 -19.46 17.44 2.31
N LEU A 111 -19.86 18.67 2.66
CA LEU A 111 -19.89 19.81 1.73
C LEU A 111 -19.29 21.05 2.38
N ASP A 112 -18.21 21.56 1.80
CA ASP A 112 -17.73 22.91 2.03
C ASP A 112 -18.14 23.76 0.83
N LEU A 113 -19.13 24.62 0.99
CA LEU A 113 -19.70 25.40 -0.11
C LEU A 113 -19.08 26.80 -0.17
N TYR A 114 -18.68 27.23 -1.36
CA TYR A 114 -18.32 28.62 -1.64
C TYR A 114 -19.36 29.27 -2.55
N GLN A 115 -19.59 30.56 -2.33
CA GLN A 115 -20.50 31.37 -3.11
C GLN A 115 -19.83 32.62 -3.68
N GLN A 116 -20.34 33.10 -4.81
CA GLN A 116 -19.92 34.34 -5.44
C GLN A 116 -21.15 35.13 -5.90
N THR A 117 -21.07 36.46 -5.85
CA THR A 117 -22.16 37.33 -6.26
C THR A 117 -22.22 37.42 -7.79
N VAL A 118 -23.43 37.37 -8.32
CA VAL A 118 -23.75 37.75 -9.69
C VAL A 118 -24.44 39.10 -9.64
N ALA A 119 -23.81 40.12 -10.21
CA ALA A 119 -24.34 41.46 -10.35
C ALA A 119 -24.25 41.88 -11.81
N ASN A 120 -25.32 42.48 -12.36
CA ASN A 120 -25.35 42.95 -13.76
C ASN A 120 -24.93 41.88 -14.79
N ASN A 121 -25.36 40.63 -14.60
CA ASN A 121 -24.98 39.47 -15.42
C ASN A 121 -23.45 39.28 -15.52
N ALA A 122 -22.74 39.49 -14.41
CA ALA A 122 -21.32 39.18 -14.29
C ALA A 122 -21.01 38.69 -12.87
N LEU A 123 -20.02 37.82 -12.75
CA LEU A 123 -19.47 37.43 -11.45
C LEU A 123 -18.69 38.60 -10.85
N THR A 124 -18.98 38.93 -9.59
CA THR A 124 -18.34 40.01 -8.85
C THR A 124 -17.79 39.53 -7.51
N GLY A 125 -16.79 40.23 -6.98
CA GLY A 125 -16.14 39.86 -5.73
C GLY A 125 -15.30 38.58 -5.80
N VAL A 126 -14.79 38.16 -4.65
CA VAL A 126 -14.04 36.91 -4.47
C VAL A 126 -14.97 35.86 -3.87
N PRO A 127 -14.87 34.58 -4.25
CA PRO A 127 -15.61 33.50 -3.60
C PRO A 127 -15.46 33.51 -2.08
N THR A 128 -16.58 33.37 -1.37
CA THR A 128 -16.65 33.35 0.10
C THR A 128 -17.32 32.06 0.58
N ALA A 129 -16.89 31.53 1.73
CA ALA A 129 -17.48 30.32 2.30
C ALA A 129 -18.92 30.58 2.78
N VAL A 130 -19.82 29.65 2.50
CA VAL A 130 -21.19 29.63 3.01
C VAL A 130 -21.17 29.03 4.41
N VAL A 131 -21.84 29.69 5.36
CA VAL A 131 -21.97 29.19 6.74
C VAL A 131 -23.10 28.17 6.78
N ASN A 132 -22.84 27.00 7.37
CA ASN A 132 -23.78 25.88 7.50
C ASN A 132 -24.40 25.46 6.15
N PRO A 133 -23.58 25.04 5.18
CA PRO A 133 -24.10 24.59 3.89
C PRO A 133 -24.92 23.31 4.04
N THR A 134 -25.93 23.15 3.21
CA THR A 134 -26.75 21.93 3.11
C THR A 134 -26.53 21.26 1.76
N LEU A 135 -26.59 19.92 1.72
CA LEU A 135 -26.37 19.18 0.47
C LEU A 135 -27.37 19.57 -0.63
N SER A 136 -28.61 19.90 -0.27
CA SER A 136 -29.68 20.38 -1.16
C SER A 136 -29.41 21.73 -1.85
N GLN A 137 -28.38 22.47 -1.44
CA GLN A 137 -27.97 23.68 -2.14
C GLN A 137 -27.26 23.37 -3.47
N ILE A 138 -26.54 22.25 -3.53
CA ILE A 138 -25.74 21.85 -4.70
C ILE A 138 -26.29 20.60 -5.37
N PHE A 139 -26.68 19.60 -4.59
CA PHE A 139 -27.18 18.33 -5.11
C PHE A 139 -28.69 18.37 -5.32
N LYS A 140 -29.15 17.56 -6.26
CA LYS A 140 -30.57 17.26 -6.39
C LYS A 140 -30.94 16.20 -5.36
N VAL A 141 -31.72 16.61 -4.37
CA VAL A 141 -32.28 15.73 -3.33
C VAL A 141 -33.71 15.37 -3.71
N ILE A 142 -34.07 14.09 -3.61
CA ILE A 142 -35.40 13.58 -3.94
C ILE A 142 -36.00 12.82 -2.76
N PRO A 143 -37.34 12.78 -2.62
CA PRO A 143 -37.98 11.92 -1.63
C PRO A 143 -37.63 10.44 -1.87
N ALA A 144 -37.37 9.70 -0.79
CA ALA A 144 -37.23 8.25 -0.80
C ALA A 144 -38.53 7.58 -0.27
N SER A 145 -38.53 6.26 -0.10
CA SER A 145 -39.66 5.55 0.53
C SER A 145 -39.92 6.02 1.97
N SER A 146 -38.85 6.45 2.64
CA SER A 146 -38.83 7.15 3.93
C SER A 146 -37.66 8.14 3.87
N GLY A 147 -37.86 9.36 4.38
CA GLY A 147 -36.83 10.41 4.34
C GLY A 147 -36.47 10.88 2.92
N TYR A 148 -35.20 11.20 2.71
CA TYR A 148 -34.68 11.80 1.48
C TYR A 148 -33.39 11.12 1.01
N GLN A 149 -33.10 11.21 -0.28
CA GLN A 149 -31.88 10.67 -0.88
C GLN A 149 -31.29 11.64 -1.91
N LEU A 150 -29.98 11.57 -2.14
CA LEU A 150 -29.39 12.18 -3.32
C LEU A 150 -29.88 11.45 -4.58
N ASP A 151 -30.23 12.21 -5.62
CA ASP A 151 -30.52 11.63 -6.93
C ASP A 151 -29.21 11.16 -7.58
N TYR A 152 -29.13 9.86 -7.85
CA TYR A 152 -27.93 9.23 -8.39
C TYR A 152 -28.25 8.22 -9.48
N ALA A 153 -27.25 7.92 -10.31
CA ALA A 153 -27.29 6.83 -11.27
C ALA A 153 -25.94 6.12 -11.32
N ILE A 154 -25.97 4.81 -11.53
CA ILE A 154 -24.78 4.01 -11.82
C ILE A 154 -24.85 3.61 -13.30
N ASP A 155 -23.79 3.90 -14.05
CA ASP A 155 -23.65 3.51 -15.45
C ASP A 155 -22.24 2.98 -15.74
N LEU A 156 -21.90 2.86 -17.04
CA LEU A 156 -20.62 2.29 -17.50
C LEU A 156 -20.38 0.90 -16.91
N ASP A 157 -21.37 0.01 -17.06
CA ASP A 157 -21.35 -1.36 -16.54
C ASP A 157 -21.04 -1.45 -15.04
N GLY A 158 -21.55 -0.49 -14.26
CA GLY A 158 -21.36 -0.45 -12.82
C GLY A 158 -20.12 0.35 -12.38
N LYS A 159 -19.30 0.86 -13.30
CA LYS A 159 -18.04 1.52 -12.95
C LYS A 159 -18.16 2.98 -12.61
N ARG A 160 -19.24 3.67 -12.99
CA ARG A 160 -19.37 5.11 -12.76
C ARG A 160 -20.63 5.45 -11.99
N LEU A 161 -20.45 6.07 -10.84
CA LEU A 161 -21.49 6.70 -10.04
C LEU A 161 -21.62 8.17 -10.47
N ARG A 162 -22.85 8.60 -10.73
CA ARG A 162 -23.19 9.99 -11.06
C ARG A 162 -24.11 10.52 -9.97
N LEU A 163 -23.69 11.59 -9.30
CA LEU A 163 -24.48 12.32 -8.32
C LEU A 163 -25.05 13.57 -9.00
N ALA A 164 -26.37 13.70 -9.07
CA ALA A 164 -27.02 14.77 -9.81
C ALA A 164 -26.91 16.11 -9.09
N LEU A 165 -26.55 17.15 -9.84
CA LEU A 165 -26.53 18.52 -9.37
C LEU A 165 -27.91 19.17 -9.53
N LYS A 166 -28.25 20.05 -8.59
CA LYS A 166 -29.52 20.75 -8.53
C LYS A 166 -29.78 21.53 -9.83
N GLN A 167 -31.02 21.50 -10.27
CA GLN A 167 -31.49 22.40 -11.31
C GLN A 167 -31.97 23.69 -10.65
N THR A 168 -31.48 24.84 -11.14
CA THR A 168 -31.95 26.15 -10.71
C THR A 168 -32.62 26.88 -11.87
N ILE A 169 -33.47 27.87 -11.58
CA ILE A 169 -34.18 28.64 -12.61
C ILE A 169 -33.55 30.02 -12.68
N GLY A 170 -33.29 30.50 -13.89
CA GLY A 170 -32.79 31.86 -14.12
C GLY A 170 -31.32 32.08 -13.73
N SER A 171 -30.52 31.02 -13.60
CA SER A 171 -29.14 31.16 -13.17
C SER A 171 -28.21 31.71 -14.27
N PHE A 172 -27.25 32.51 -13.83
CA PHE A 172 -26.19 33.07 -14.69
C PHE A 172 -25.26 31.96 -15.18
N ASP A 173 -25.01 31.92 -16.49
CA ASP A 173 -24.10 30.96 -17.15
C ASP A 173 -24.27 29.51 -16.67
N ASP A 174 -25.52 29.07 -16.48
CA ASP A 174 -25.81 27.70 -16.05
C ASP A 174 -25.19 27.30 -14.69
N LEU A 175 -24.76 28.26 -13.88
CA LEU A 175 -24.28 28.03 -12.53
C LEU A 175 -25.42 27.58 -11.62
N ILE A 176 -25.09 26.98 -10.48
CA ILE A 176 -26.08 26.62 -9.47
C ILE A 176 -26.39 27.87 -8.65
N ALA A 177 -27.62 28.39 -8.72
CA ALA A 177 -28.05 29.52 -7.90
C ALA A 177 -28.27 29.11 -6.43
N LEU A 178 -27.69 29.86 -5.51
CA LEU A 178 -27.80 29.68 -4.05
C LEU A 178 -28.80 30.65 -3.42
N SER A 179 -29.08 31.76 -4.08
CA SER A 179 -30.16 32.69 -3.72
C SER A 179 -30.92 33.14 -4.96
N ALA A 180 -32.18 33.52 -4.76
CA ALA A 180 -32.95 34.22 -5.79
C ALA A 180 -32.37 35.64 -5.98
N PRO A 181 -32.56 36.25 -7.18
CA PRO A 181 -32.27 37.66 -7.38
C PRO A 181 -32.95 38.54 -6.32
N LYS A 182 -32.19 39.44 -5.72
CA LYS A 182 -32.66 40.32 -4.66
C LYS A 182 -33.74 41.25 -5.17
N THR A 183 -34.81 41.38 -4.40
CA THR A 183 -35.92 42.28 -4.71
C THR A 183 -35.66 43.68 -4.14
N ALA A 184 -36.30 44.70 -4.73
CA ALA A 184 -36.31 46.07 -4.19
C ALA A 184 -36.63 46.11 -2.68
N ALA A 185 -37.60 45.31 -2.24
CA ALA A 185 -38.05 45.25 -0.84
C ALA A 185 -36.98 44.68 0.11
N GLU A 186 -36.17 43.73 -0.35
CA GLU A 186 -35.04 43.19 0.43
C GLU A 186 -33.93 44.22 0.59
N VAL A 187 -33.61 44.95 -0.48
CA VAL A 187 -32.67 46.09 -0.43
C VAL A 187 -33.16 47.13 0.57
N ASP A 188 -34.43 47.52 0.47
CA ASP A 188 -35.04 48.52 1.35
C ASP A 188 -35.01 48.09 2.83
N THR A 189 -35.31 46.80 3.10
CA THR A 189 -35.28 46.23 4.45
C THR A 189 -33.86 46.23 5.02
N ALA A 190 -32.86 45.84 4.24
CA ALA A 190 -31.47 45.84 4.67
C ALA A 190 -30.93 47.26 4.88
N ALA A 191 -31.25 48.20 3.99
CA ALA A 191 -30.90 49.61 4.13
C ALA A 191 -31.54 50.24 5.38
N ALA A 192 -32.80 49.91 5.68
CA ALA A 192 -33.50 50.38 6.88
C ALA A 192 -32.87 49.87 8.18
N ALA A 193 -32.26 48.68 8.16
CA ALA A 193 -31.55 48.14 9.31
C ALA A 193 -30.14 48.74 9.49
N ASN A 194 -29.61 49.46 8.48
CA ASN A 194 -28.27 50.02 8.53
C ASN A 194 -28.24 51.32 9.34
N VAL A 195 -27.34 51.38 10.33
CA VAL A 195 -27.15 52.55 11.21
C VAL A 195 -26.64 53.79 10.47
N ALA A 196 -26.06 53.63 9.27
CA ALA A 196 -25.58 54.72 8.43
C ALA A 196 -26.68 55.32 7.53
N LEU A 197 -27.93 54.84 7.64
CA LEU A 197 -29.06 55.45 6.96
C LEU A 197 -29.18 56.93 7.38
N ALA A 198 -29.16 57.82 6.39
CA ALA A 198 -29.13 59.25 6.60
C ALA A 198 -30.28 59.68 7.53
N ALA A 199 -29.96 60.48 8.54
CA ALA A 199 -30.92 60.88 9.56
C ALA A 199 -31.97 61.87 9.02
N ASP A 200 -31.60 62.66 8.02
CA ASP A 200 -32.39 63.72 7.41
C ASP A 200 -31.96 64.01 5.95
N VAL A 201 -32.66 64.95 5.32
CA VAL A 201 -32.42 65.39 3.93
C VAL A 201 -31.02 65.99 3.73
N ALA A 202 -30.42 66.65 4.74
CA ALA A 202 -29.10 67.25 4.63
C ALA A 202 -27.98 66.21 4.66
N ALA A 203 -28.11 65.19 5.51
CA ALA A 203 -27.24 64.01 5.51
C ALA A 203 -27.37 63.23 4.20
N LEU A 204 -28.58 63.10 3.66
CA LEU A 204 -28.83 62.45 2.38
C LEU A 204 -28.18 63.19 1.20
N ALA A 205 -28.28 64.53 1.18
CA ALA A 205 -27.61 65.37 0.19
C ALA A 205 -26.08 65.29 0.31
N THR A 206 -25.55 65.20 1.54
CA THR A 206 -24.11 64.99 1.79
C THR A 206 -23.63 63.63 1.27
N ALA A 207 -24.50 62.61 1.29
CA ALA A 207 -24.26 61.30 0.70
C ALA A 207 -24.37 61.29 -0.84
N GLY A 208 -24.66 62.43 -1.48
CA GLY A 208 -24.65 62.59 -2.94
C GLY A 208 -25.94 62.19 -3.65
N VAL A 209 -27.02 61.92 -2.92
CA VAL A 209 -28.34 61.61 -3.51
C VAL A 209 -29.00 62.91 -3.97
N THR A 210 -29.35 63.00 -5.26
CA THR A 210 -29.93 64.21 -5.88
C THR A 210 -31.41 64.02 -6.24
N GLY A 211 -32.25 65.03 -6.01
CA GLY A 211 -33.68 64.98 -6.34
C GLY A 211 -34.47 66.19 -5.85
N THR A 212 -35.80 66.15 -6.00
CA THR A 212 -36.71 67.18 -5.46
C THR A 212 -36.90 66.92 -3.97
N LEU A 213 -35.84 67.18 -3.20
CA LEU A 213 -35.83 66.99 -1.75
C LEU A 213 -36.55 68.17 -1.09
N VAL A 214 -37.86 68.04 -0.91
CA VAL A 214 -38.68 69.13 -0.35
C VAL A 214 -38.60 69.10 1.17
N ASP A 215 -37.88 70.05 1.76
CA ASP A 215 -38.06 70.39 3.17
C ASP A 215 -39.30 71.29 3.27
N GLY A 216 -40.48 70.68 3.42
CA GLY A 216 -41.74 71.39 3.40
C GLY A 216 -41.85 72.46 4.50
N ASP A 217 -42.30 73.66 4.07
CA ASP A 217 -42.98 74.75 4.79
C ASP A 217 -42.21 75.89 5.50
N GLY A 218 -40.87 75.86 5.60
CA GLY A 218 -40.13 76.93 6.29
C GLY A 218 -40.05 76.81 7.83
N SER A 219 -40.46 75.66 8.39
CA SER A 219 -40.15 75.25 9.76
C SER A 219 -38.68 74.91 9.99
N THR A 220 -38.11 75.27 11.15
CA THR A 220 -36.69 75.14 11.52
C THR A 220 -36.27 73.74 12.03
N THR A 221 -37.08 72.70 11.82
CA THR A 221 -36.83 71.34 12.35
C THR A 221 -36.36 70.40 11.25
N THR A 222 -35.14 69.88 11.36
CA THR A 222 -34.47 68.99 10.39
C THR A 222 -35.09 67.58 10.39
N GLY A 223 -35.45 67.04 9.22
CA GLY A 223 -35.99 65.68 9.07
C GLY A 223 -36.54 65.37 7.66
N TYR A 224 -37.05 64.16 7.43
CA TYR A 224 -37.74 63.77 6.18
C TYR A 224 -39.24 64.08 6.29
N LYS A 225 -39.75 65.07 5.55
CA LYS A 225 -41.17 65.50 5.61
C LYS A 225 -41.92 65.06 4.37
N PHE A 226 -43.07 64.38 4.53
CA PHE A 226 -43.94 64.02 3.39
C PHE A 226 -44.75 65.23 2.92
N SER A 227 -44.93 65.39 1.61
CA SER A 227 -45.59 66.57 1.01
C SER A 227 -47.13 66.54 1.10
N ASP A 228 -47.73 65.40 1.44
CA ASP A 228 -49.18 65.17 1.46
C ASP A 228 -49.75 64.89 2.86
N THR A 229 -48.90 64.72 3.87
CA THR A 229 -49.30 64.31 5.22
C THR A 229 -48.53 65.14 6.26
N SER A 230 -49.22 65.64 7.28
CA SER A 230 -48.60 66.37 8.40
C SER A 230 -47.75 65.42 9.26
N GLY A 231 -46.51 65.13 8.84
CA GLY A 231 -45.62 64.22 9.58
C GLY A 231 -44.19 64.13 9.05
N THR A 232 -43.27 63.85 9.98
CA THR A 232 -41.86 63.52 9.72
C THR A 232 -41.72 61.99 9.68
N ALA A 233 -40.96 61.42 8.74
CA ALA A 233 -40.58 60.00 8.81
C ALA A 233 -39.83 59.76 10.14
N THR A 234 -40.39 58.94 11.01
CA THR A 234 -39.83 58.67 12.35
C THR A 234 -39.16 57.31 12.43
N THR A 235 -39.54 56.38 11.57
CA THR A 235 -38.98 55.02 11.49
C THR A 235 -38.02 54.88 10.31
N ALA A 236 -37.09 53.91 10.39
CA ALA A 236 -36.15 53.66 9.29
C ALA A 236 -36.85 53.24 7.99
N ALA A 237 -37.95 52.49 8.08
CA ALA A 237 -38.76 52.09 6.92
C ALA A 237 -39.41 53.31 6.22
N GLU A 238 -39.96 54.26 6.98
CA GLU A 238 -40.53 55.49 6.43
C GLU A 238 -39.45 56.36 5.74
N LYS A 239 -38.22 56.36 6.28
CA LYS A 239 -37.09 57.06 5.67
C LYS A 239 -36.69 56.45 4.33
N VAL A 240 -36.59 55.12 4.26
CA VAL A 240 -36.30 54.40 3.00
C VAL A 240 -37.40 54.64 1.96
N ALA A 241 -38.68 54.57 2.37
CA ALA A 241 -39.81 54.88 1.50
C ALA A 241 -39.77 56.33 0.98
N TYR A 242 -39.39 57.30 1.84
CA TYR A 242 -39.19 58.68 1.42
C TYR A 242 -38.09 58.81 0.37
N ILE A 243 -36.96 58.13 0.55
CA ILE A 243 -35.82 58.15 -0.39
C ILE A 243 -36.26 57.64 -1.77
N ARG A 244 -36.91 56.46 -1.82
CA ARG A 244 -37.45 55.88 -3.07
C ARG A 244 -38.46 56.79 -3.78
N ALA A 245 -39.25 57.54 -3.02
CA ALA A 245 -40.33 58.37 -3.59
C ALA A 245 -39.86 59.74 -4.10
N ASN A 246 -38.75 60.29 -3.58
CA ASN A 246 -38.38 61.70 -3.79
C ASN A 246 -37.00 61.91 -4.44
N ALA A 247 -36.13 60.91 -4.44
CA ALA A 247 -34.88 61.00 -5.17
C ALA A 247 -35.10 60.53 -6.62
N THR A 248 -34.40 61.16 -7.56
CA THR A 248 -34.66 60.97 -9.00
C THR A 248 -33.34 60.76 -9.72
N GLY A 249 -33.27 59.74 -10.59
CA GLY A 249 -32.11 59.51 -11.46
C GLY A 249 -31.23 58.30 -11.10
N GLY A 250 -31.73 57.34 -10.32
CA GLY A 250 -31.05 56.06 -10.03
C GLY A 250 -29.94 56.15 -8.96
N THR A 251 -29.65 57.35 -8.46
CA THR A 251 -28.69 57.57 -7.35
C THR A 251 -29.26 57.12 -6.00
N ASP A 252 -30.58 57.04 -5.89
CA ASP A 252 -31.33 56.56 -4.74
C ASP A 252 -31.24 55.05 -4.59
N ASP A 253 -31.38 54.33 -5.70
CA ASP A 253 -31.11 52.90 -5.75
C ASP A 253 -29.65 52.66 -5.33
N THR A 254 -28.69 53.36 -5.93
CA THR A 254 -27.27 53.21 -5.58
C THR A 254 -26.98 53.48 -4.09
N TYR A 255 -27.65 54.47 -3.48
CA TYR A 255 -27.48 54.79 -2.06
C TYR A 255 -28.05 53.70 -1.15
N LEU A 256 -29.29 53.27 -1.41
CA LEU A 256 -29.95 52.22 -0.63
C LEU A 256 -29.26 50.87 -0.81
N GLU A 257 -28.85 50.52 -2.03
CA GLU A 257 -28.04 49.34 -2.34
C GLU A 257 -26.67 49.39 -1.66
N GLY A 258 -26.02 50.56 -1.66
CA GLY A 258 -24.77 50.78 -0.93
C GLY A 258 -24.90 50.57 0.58
N LEU A 259 -26.02 50.97 1.17
CA LEU A 259 -26.33 50.69 2.58
C LEU A 259 -26.72 49.22 2.82
N ALA A 260 -27.46 48.60 1.90
CA ALA A 260 -27.83 47.20 1.98
C ALA A 260 -26.61 46.27 1.82
N GLY A 261 -25.59 46.73 1.10
CA GLY A 261 -24.39 45.97 0.75
C GLY A 261 -24.57 45.06 -0.47
N PHE A 262 -25.70 45.19 -1.18
CA PHE A 262 -26.06 44.44 -2.39
C PHE A 262 -27.08 45.23 -3.22
N ALA A 263 -27.12 44.98 -4.52
CA ALA A 263 -28.03 45.63 -5.46
C ALA A 263 -29.32 44.84 -5.71
N GLU A 264 -30.36 45.51 -6.20
CA GLU A 264 -31.53 44.81 -6.74
C GLU A 264 -31.13 43.95 -7.95
N GLY A 265 -31.61 42.72 -7.99
CA GLY A 265 -31.25 41.73 -9.00
C GLY A 265 -29.96 40.96 -8.71
N ASP A 266 -29.17 41.36 -7.71
CA ASP A 266 -28.01 40.58 -7.27
C ASP A 266 -28.44 39.20 -6.80
N SER A 267 -27.63 38.19 -7.08
CA SER A 267 -27.85 36.82 -6.57
C SER A 267 -26.52 36.19 -6.22
N THR A 268 -26.55 35.05 -5.54
CA THR A 268 -25.37 34.26 -5.25
C THR A 268 -25.44 32.92 -5.96
N VAL A 269 -24.28 32.45 -6.43
CA VAL A 269 -24.11 31.18 -7.14
C VAL A 269 -22.98 30.38 -6.50
N ALA A 270 -23.00 29.06 -6.69
CA ALA A 270 -21.90 28.18 -6.32
C ALA A 270 -20.61 28.59 -7.04
N ALA A 271 -19.50 28.61 -6.30
CA ALA A 271 -18.26 29.22 -6.75
C ALA A 271 -17.04 28.32 -6.56
N ALA A 272 -15.91 28.77 -7.12
CA ALA A 272 -14.59 28.17 -6.91
C ALA A 272 -14.29 27.96 -5.42
N GLY A 273 -13.71 26.81 -5.10
CA GLY A 273 -13.38 26.40 -3.73
C GLY A 273 -14.40 25.44 -3.12
N THR A 274 -15.57 25.28 -3.75
CA THR A 274 -16.57 24.29 -3.30
C THR A 274 -15.94 22.90 -3.30
N THR A 275 -16.07 22.20 -2.17
CA THR A 275 -15.47 20.88 -1.94
C THR A 275 -16.54 19.90 -1.50
N THR A 276 -16.51 18.70 -2.06
CA THR A 276 -17.34 17.58 -1.60
C THR A 276 -16.42 16.49 -1.06
N ASN A 277 -16.69 15.99 0.14
CA ASN A 277 -15.95 14.89 0.75
C ASN A 277 -16.76 13.60 0.68
N PHE A 278 -16.22 12.59 -0.02
CA PHE A 278 -16.80 11.26 -0.11
C PHE A 278 -16.16 10.37 0.95
N ASP A 279 -16.90 10.09 2.02
CA ASP A 279 -16.40 9.29 3.13
C ASP A 279 -16.54 7.79 2.81
N PHE A 280 -15.64 7.27 1.96
CA PHE A 280 -15.69 5.87 1.57
C PHE A 280 -15.42 4.90 2.73
N ALA A 281 -14.75 5.36 3.78
CA ALA A 281 -14.56 4.63 5.03
C ALA A 281 -15.88 4.31 5.74
N ASN A 282 -16.84 5.23 5.70
CA ASN A 282 -18.17 5.01 6.28
C ASN A 282 -19.25 4.63 5.25
N ALA A 283 -18.93 4.65 3.96
CA ALA A 283 -19.78 4.17 2.87
C ALA A 283 -19.72 2.63 2.74
N ASN A 284 -19.97 1.92 3.83
CA ASN A 284 -19.83 0.47 3.96
C ASN A 284 -20.19 -0.31 2.68
N GLN A 285 -19.22 -1.07 2.14
CA GLN A 285 -19.45 -2.09 1.10
C GLN A 285 -20.02 -1.57 -0.24
N ILE A 286 -19.85 -0.28 -0.54
CA ILE A 286 -20.27 0.30 -1.83
C ILE A 286 -19.49 -0.22 -3.03
N PHE A 287 -18.43 -1.01 -2.83
CA PHE A 287 -17.57 -1.54 -3.88
C PHE A 287 -17.71 -3.06 -4.02
N ASN A 288 -17.93 -3.52 -5.24
CA ASN A 288 -17.80 -4.91 -5.64
C ASN A 288 -16.42 -5.10 -6.30
N LEU A 289 -15.50 -5.74 -5.59
CA LEU A 289 -14.16 -6.05 -6.07
C LEU A 289 -14.12 -7.43 -6.72
N LYS A 290 -13.25 -7.64 -7.71
CA LYS A 290 -13.02 -8.96 -8.32
C LYS A 290 -11.69 -9.56 -7.89
N THR A 291 -11.65 -10.88 -7.75
CA THR A 291 -10.43 -11.63 -7.48
C THR A 291 -9.39 -11.43 -8.57
N GLY A 292 -8.12 -11.29 -8.19
CA GLY A 292 -7.02 -11.06 -9.13
C GLY A 292 -7.02 -9.68 -9.82
N SER A 293 -7.87 -8.73 -9.38
CA SER A 293 -7.87 -7.36 -9.89
C SER A 293 -6.53 -6.66 -9.64
N SER A 294 -6.16 -5.77 -10.56
CA SER A 294 -5.16 -4.73 -10.32
C SER A 294 -5.67 -3.71 -9.28
N ASP A 295 -4.79 -2.79 -8.88
CA ASP A 295 -5.14 -1.61 -8.09
C ASP A 295 -6.42 -0.93 -8.58
N VAL A 296 -7.31 -0.63 -7.63
CA VAL A 296 -8.57 0.06 -7.88
C VAL A 296 -8.41 1.52 -7.47
N LYS A 297 -8.73 2.44 -8.38
CA LYS A 297 -8.68 3.90 -8.14
C LYS A 297 -10.01 4.52 -8.54
N ALA A 298 -10.37 5.65 -7.93
CA ALA A 298 -11.47 6.48 -8.39
C ALA A 298 -10.96 7.63 -9.28
N LYS A 299 -11.79 8.05 -10.23
CA LYS A 299 -11.62 9.29 -11.00
C LYS A 299 -12.80 10.20 -10.72
N ILE A 300 -12.53 11.39 -10.19
CA ILE A 300 -13.58 12.32 -9.78
C ILE A 300 -13.56 13.56 -10.64
N GLY A 301 -14.70 13.91 -11.23
CA GLY A 301 -14.87 15.06 -12.13
C GLY A 301 -16.30 15.61 -12.11
N ALA A 302 -16.56 16.67 -12.89
CA ALA A 302 -17.90 17.24 -13.06
C ALA A 302 -18.30 17.29 -14.54
N LEU A 303 -19.51 16.84 -14.85
CA LEU A 303 -19.98 16.64 -16.22
C LEU A 303 -21.35 17.29 -16.46
N LYS A 304 -21.51 17.95 -17.62
CA LYS A 304 -22.80 18.44 -18.11
C LYS A 304 -22.92 18.23 -19.62
N ASN A 305 -24.09 17.80 -20.10
CA ASN A 305 -24.38 17.63 -21.53
C ASN A 305 -23.29 16.84 -22.30
N ALA A 306 -22.79 15.75 -21.71
CA ALA A 306 -21.72 14.90 -22.25
C ALA A 306 -20.33 15.55 -22.39
N SER A 307 -20.09 16.71 -21.75
CA SER A 307 -18.77 17.34 -21.65
C SER A 307 -18.39 17.57 -20.19
N TYR A 308 -17.12 17.37 -19.86
CA TYR A 308 -16.62 17.69 -18.53
C TYR A 308 -16.55 19.21 -18.37
N SER A 309 -17.22 19.72 -17.32
CA SER A 309 -17.04 21.09 -16.85
C SER A 309 -15.86 21.20 -15.90
N ALA A 310 -15.42 20.07 -15.30
CA ALA A 310 -14.13 19.92 -14.64
C ALA A 310 -13.56 18.53 -14.94
N ASP A 311 -12.30 18.49 -15.41
CA ASP A 311 -11.68 17.25 -15.88
C ASP A 311 -11.50 16.25 -14.73
N PRO A 312 -11.80 14.96 -14.94
CA PRO A 312 -11.66 13.97 -13.88
C PRO A 312 -10.22 13.79 -13.43
N LYS A 313 -10.00 13.80 -12.12
CA LYS A 313 -8.70 13.51 -11.51
C LYS A 313 -8.70 12.13 -10.87
N SER A 314 -7.66 11.35 -11.14
CA SER A 314 -7.47 10.03 -10.53
C SER A 314 -6.97 10.17 -9.10
N THR A 315 -7.56 9.39 -8.19
CA THR A 315 -7.05 9.20 -6.83
C THR A 315 -5.78 8.35 -6.84
N GLY A 316 -5.14 8.23 -5.66
CA GLY A 316 -4.30 7.07 -5.34
C GLY A 316 -5.09 5.76 -5.35
N SER A 317 -4.43 4.65 -5.03
CA SER A 317 -5.08 3.33 -4.96
C SER A 317 -6.02 3.28 -3.75
N LEU A 318 -7.31 3.04 -3.98
CA LEU A 318 -8.28 2.79 -2.91
C LEU A 318 -8.17 1.35 -2.40
N PHE A 319 -7.93 0.41 -3.31
CA PHE A 319 -7.69 -0.99 -2.98
C PHE A 319 -6.47 -1.51 -3.73
N GLN A 320 -5.70 -2.38 -3.06
CA GLN A 320 -4.63 -3.15 -3.67
C GLN A 320 -4.71 -4.61 -3.22
N LEU A 321 -4.74 -5.52 -4.19
CA LEU A 321 -4.77 -6.96 -3.93
C LEU A 321 -3.34 -7.53 -3.98
N GLY A 322 -2.96 -8.32 -2.97
CA GLY A 322 -1.59 -8.81 -2.83
C GLY A 322 -1.44 -10.13 -2.06
N GLU A 323 -0.31 -10.29 -1.40
CA GLU A 323 -0.01 -11.42 -0.51
C GLU A 323 -0.98 -11.43 0.68
N LEU A 324 -1.42 -12.62 1.12
CA LEU A 324 -2.21 -12.76 2.36
C LEU A 324 -1.31 -12.65 3.59
N PHE A 325 -0.27 -13.48 3.63
CA PHE A 325 0.73 -13.47 4.68
C PHE A 325 2.12 -13.78 4.13
N LYS A 326 3.14 -13.51 4.94
CA LYS A 326 4.53 -13.83 4.66
C LYS A 326 5.21 -14.42 5.88
N LEU A 327 6.01 -15.47 5.68
CA LEU A 327 6.99 -15.95 6.65
C LEU A 327 8.28 -15.13 6.54
N ALA A 328 8.86 -14.77 7.68
CA ALA A 328 10.11 -14.06 7.75
C ALA A 328 10.89 -14.39 9.03
N LEU A 329 12.19 -14.18 8.99
CA LEU A 329 13.05 -14.09 10.17
C LEU A 329 13.20 -12.61 10.58
N THR A 330 13.69 -12.35 11.78
CA THR A 330 14.02 -10.98 12.21
C THR A 330 15.12 -10.41 11.35
N ASP A 331 16.20 -11.17 11.13
CA ASP A 331 17.26 -10.87 10.18
C ASP A 331 17.45 -12.03 9.19
N ALA A 332 17.91 -11.73 7.97
CA ALA A 332 18.10 -12.74 6.92
C ALA A 332 19.12 -13.84 7.29
N ASP A 333 20.02 -13.54 8.23
CA ASP A 333 21.08 -14.46 8.70
C ASP A 333 20.74 -15.17 10.03
N SER A 334 19.56 -14.94 10.61
CA SER A 334 19.10 -15.54 11.88
C SER A 334 18.60 -16.99 11.75
N TYR A 335 18.79 -17.63 10.59
CA TYR A 335 18.46 -19.04 10.42
C TYR A 335 19.34 -19.91 11.32
N GLY A 336 18.80 -21.02 11.81
CA GLY A 336 19.54 -21.90 12.69
C GLY A 336 20.65 -22.64 11.94
N LYS A 337 21.85 -22.67 12.51
CA LYS A 337 23.04 -23.28 11.88
C LYS A 337 23.56 -24.43 12.70
N ALA A 338 23.87 -25.53 12.02
CA ALA A 338 24.54 -26.66 12.64
C ALA A 338 25.55 -27.30 11.70
N THR A 339 26.52 -28.00 12.28
CA THR A 339 27.48 -28.83 11.57
C THR A 339 27.39 -30.26 12.09
N ALA A 340 27.05 -31.20 11.21
CA ALA A 340 27.11 -32.63 11.48
C ALA A 340 28.58 -33.08 11.58
N LEU A 341 28.93 -33.73 12.69
CA LEU A 341 30.32 -33.98 13.04
C LEU A 341 30.81 -35.32 12.50
N VAL A 342 31.93 -35.33 11.77
CA VAL A 342 32.59 -36.58 11.34
C VAL A 342 33.07 -37.40 12.54
N SER A 343 33.42 -36.75 13.67
CA SER A 343 33.88 -37.46 14.88
C SER A 343 32.84 -38.43 15.45
N THR A 344 31.57 -38.27 15.09
CA THR A 344 30.47 -39.16 15.45
C THR A 344 29.91 -39.92 14.23
N GLY A 345 30.63 -39.95 13.10
CA GLY A 345 30.10 -40.53 11.87
C GLY A 345 28.87 -39.81 11.33
N PHE A 346 28.81 -38.49 11.56
CA PHE A 346 27.68 -37.61 11.25
C PHE A 346 26.39 -37.89 12.03
N THR A 347 26.40 -38.76 13.04
CA THR A 347 25.19 -39.02 13.84
C THR A 347 24.95 -37.98 14.93
N GLY A 348 25.80 -36.95 15.03
CA GLY A 348 25.66 -35.85 15.98
C GLY A 348 25.91 -34.51 15.30
N VAL A 349 25.36 -33.45 15.89
CA VAL A 349 25.50 -32.08 15.39
C VAL A 349 26.12 -31.16 16.43
N PHE A 350 26.77 -30.10 15.96
CA PHE A 350 27.20 -28.95 16.75
C PHE A 350 26.47 -27.70 16.27
N ALA A 351 25.77 -27.00 17.17
CA ALA A 351 24.95 -25.82 16.88
C ALA A 351 25.32 -24.62 17.78
N GLY A 352 26.61 -24.27 17.86
CA GLY A 352 27.12 -23.17 18.70
C GLY A 352 27.85 -22.07 17.93
N SER A 353 27.82 -20.84 18.44
CA SER A 353 28.48 -19.65 17.87
C SER A 353 29.99 -19.53 18.17
N ASN A 354 30.55 -20.47 18.95
CA ASN A 354 31.94 -20.39 19.38
C ASN A 354 32.86 -21.22 18.47
N ALA A 355 33.64 -20.50 17.66
CA ALA A 355 34.82 -21.02 17.01
C ALA A 355 35.71 -21.80 18.00
N GLY A 356 35.80 -23.12 17.82
CA GLY A 356 36.87 -23.92 18.41
C GLY A 356 36.57 -24.64 19.73
N THR A 357 35.33 -24.74 20.22
CA THR A 357 35.01 -25.74 21.26
C THR A 357 33.69 -26.41 20.95
N VAL A 358 33.77 -27.68 20.53
CA VAL A 358 32.60 -28.55 20.33
C VAL A 358 31.96 -28.80 21.69
N VAL A 359 30.85 -28.13 21.94
CA VAL A 359 29.89 -28.51 22.99
C VAL A 359 28.85 -29.37 22.29
N ASN A 360 28.99 -30.69 22.40
CA ASN A 360 27.96 -31.62 21.95
C ASN A 360 26.65 -31.35 22.71
N ASP A 361 25.49 -31.65 22.11
CA ASP A 361 24.17 -31.58 22.74
C ASP A 361 23.63 -30.13 22.88
N LEU A 362 23.35 -29.45 21.78
CA LEU A 362 22.59 -28.19 21.75
C LEU A 362 21.43 -28.32 20.77
N ASP A 363 20.33 -27.64 21.06
CA ASP A 363 19.26 -27.45 20.09
C ASP A 363 19.78 -26.62 18.90
N ILE A 364 19.36 -26.96 17.68
CA ILE A 364 19.59 -26.13 16.50
C ILE A 364 18.51 -25.05 16.54
N SER A 365 18.87 -23.85 16.99
CA SER A 365 17.94 -22.74 17.20
C SER A 365 17.88 -21.76 16.03
N ALA A 366 16.69 -21.40 15.55
CA ALA A 366 16.46 -20.28 14.62
C ALA A 366 15.69 -19.15 15.32
N ASP A 367 16.21 -17.93 15.25
CA ASP A 367 15.68 -16.80 16.03
C ASP A 367 14.74 -15.91 15.20
N GLY A 368 13.67 -15.41 15.85
CA GLY A 368 12.89 -14.32 15.29
C GLY A 368 11.97 -14.72 14.13
N LEU A 369 11.63 -16.00 14.04
CA LEU A 369 10.68 -16.50 13.07
C LEU A 369 9.28 -15.93 13.33
N LYS A 370 8.68 -15.33 12.30
CA LYS A 370 7.38 -14.69 12.36
C LYS A 370 6.52 -14.95 11.13
N LEU A 371 5.21 -14.96 11.35
CA LEU A 371 4.20 -14.86 10.31
C LEU A 371 3.62 -13.44 10.33
N ILE A 372 3.71 -12.75 9.21
CA ILE A 372 3.27 -11.36 9.04
C ILE A 372 2.01 -11.35 8.20
N ASN A 373 0.93 -10.73 8.69
CA ASN A 373 -0.26 -10.45 7.90
C ASN A 373 0.02 -9.27 6.97
N ARG A 374 -0.25 -9.44 5.68
CA ARG A 374 0.08 -8.45 4.65
C ARG A 374 -1.14 -7.65 4.17
N THR A 375 -2.29 -7.86 4.82
CA THR A 375 -3.57 -7.19 4.59
C THR A 375 -3.86 -6.17 5.69
N SER A 376 -4.68 -5.15 5.39
CA SER A 376 -5.09 -4.12 6.36
C SER A 376 -6.38 -4.48 7.09
N ASN A 377 -7.34 -5.11 6.41
CA ASN A 377 -8.68 -5.37 6.98
C ASN A 377 -9.09 -6.85 7.02
N GLN A 378 -8.14 -7.78 6.83
CA GLN A 378 -8.47 -9.20 6.78
C GLN A 378 -7.73 -10.00 7.84
N ASN A 379 -8.50 -10.49 8.81
CA ASN A 379 -7.97 -11.27 9.91
C ASN A 379 -7.68 -12.71 9.46
N ILE A 380 -6.57 -13.25 9.94
CA ILE A 380 -6.12 -14.62 9.68
C ILE A 380 -6.36 -15.47 10.90
N GLN A 381 -7.13 -16.53 10.75
CA GLN A 381 -7.33 -17.53 11.79
C GLN A 381 -6.11 -18.47 11.84
N LEU A 382 -5.27 -18.34 12.88
CA LEU A 382 -4.00 -19.06 12.98
C LEU A 382 -4.20 -20.59 13.08
N ASN A 383 -5.33 -21.05 13.62
CA ASN A 383 -5.69 -22.47 13.65
C ASN A 383 -6.07 -23.04 12.26
N LYS A 384 -6.16 -22.20 11.23
CA LYS A 384 -6.36 -22.59 9.82
C LYS A 384 -5.08 -22.50 9.00
N VAL A 385 -4.01 -21.96 9.58
CA VAL A 385 -2.69 -21.90 8.96
C VAL A 385 -1.90 -23.15 9.37
N ARG A 386 -1.56 -24.00 8.42
CA ARG A 386 -0.68 -25.15 8.60
C ARG A 386 0.75 -24.74 8.27
N LEU A 387 1.65 -24.97 9.22
CA LEU A 387 3.08 -24.86 9.03
C LEU A 387 3.65 -26.22 8.66
N THR A 388 4.64 -26.25 7.77
CA THR A 388 5.29 -27.46 7.30
C THR A 388 6.79 -27.22 7.16
N LEU A 389 7.58 -27.96 7.93
CA LEU A 389 9.02 -28.08 7.71
C LEU A 389 9.24 -29.04 6.54
N ASN A 390 10.12 -28.68 5.61
CA ASN A 390 10.51 -29.53 4.49
C ASN A 390 12.01 -29.80 4.53
N GLY A 391 12.40 -31.07 4.57
CA GLY A 391 13.79 -31.51 4.67
C GLY A 391 13.89 -32.97 5.14
N ASP A 392 15.09 -33.54 5.15
CA ASP A 392 15.34 -34.82 5.80
C ASP A 392 15.35 -34.67 7.32
N LEU A 393 14.25 -35.08 7.95
CA LEU A 393 14.09 -34.98 9.39
C LEU A 393 14.35 -36.31 10.11
N SER A 394 15.01 -37.28 9.45
CA SER A 394 15.13 -38.64 9.94
C SER A 394 15.94 -38.79 11.22
N ALA A 395 16.94 -37.93 11.42
CA ALA A 395 17.88 -37.95 12.54
C ALA A 395 17.43 -37.12 13.76
N PHE A 396 16.32 -36.38 13.66
CA PHE A 396 15.81 -35.60 14.78
C PHE A 396 14.97 -36.46 15.71
N ALA A 397 15.10 -36.19 17.01
CA ALA A 397 14.41 -36.93 18.05
C ALA A 397 12.89 -36.75 17.94
N ALA A 398 12.15 -37.85 18.03
CA ALA A 398 10.70 -37.87 18.08
C ALA A 398 10.21 -38.90 19.11
N ASP A 399 9.05 -38.66 19.71
CA ASP A 399 8.41 -39.63 20.60
C ASP A 399 7.76 -40.79 19.85
N ASP A 400 7.21 -41.77 20.58
CA ASP A 400 6.51 -42.93 20.01
C ASP A 400 5.29 -42.55 19.17
N SER A 401 4.75 -41.34 19.39
CA SER A 401 3.67 -40.80 18.57
C SER A 401 4.21 -40.12 17.31
N GLY A 402 5.53 -39.93 17.14
CA GLY A 402 6.11 -39.20 16.02
C GLY A 402 6.02 -37.68 16.17
N MET A 403 5.87 -37.17 17.39
CA MET A 403 6.01 -35.74 17.67
C MET A 403 7.48 -35.42 17.91
N LEU A 404 8.02 -34.37 17.30
CA LEU A 404 9.42 -33.97 17.51
C LEU A 404 9.67 -33.61 18.98
N LEU A 405 10.87 -33.87 19.48
CA LEU A 405 11.30 -33.59 20.86
C LEU A 405 12.32 -32.46 20.89
N THR A 406 12.30 -31.65 21.95
CA THR A 406 13.40 -30.73 22.29
C THR A 406 14.48 -31.47 23.09
N LYS A 407 15.66 -30.86 23.26
CA LYS A 407 16.72 -31.40 24.13
C LYS A 407 16.26 -31.75 25.56
N SER A 408 15.30 -31.00 26.12
CA SER A 408 14.74 -31.28 27.46
C SER A 408 13.86 -32.53 27.51
N GLY A 409 13.68 -33.23 26.38
CA GLY A 409 12.76 -34.37 26.24
C GLY A 409 11.30 -33.95 26.25
N THR A 410 11.02 -32.66 25.99
CA THR A 410 9.66 -32.14 25.93
C THR A 410 9.09 -32.36 24.54
N THR A 411 7.89 -32.93 24.46
CA THR A 411 7.18 -33.10 23.20
C THR A 411 6.81 -31.75 22.61
N SER A 412 7.27 -31.50 21.38
CA SER A 412 6.82 -30.37 20.58
C SER A 412 5.45 -30.68 19.95
N ASP A 413 4.84 -29.66 19.38
CA ASP A 413 3.59 -29.78 18.64
C ASP A 413 3.78 -30.13 17.15
N TRP A 414 5.02 -30.41 16.75
CA TRP A 414 5.36 -30.77 15.38
C TRP A 414 5.24 -32.27 15.15
N LYS A 415 4.33 -32.65 14.27
CA LYS A 415 4.11 -34.04 13.88
C LYS A 415 5.00 -34.40 12.70
N LEU A 416 5.92 -35.33 12.89
CA LEU A 416 6.74 -35.91 11.84
C LEU A 416 5.87 -36.78 10.91
N SER A 417 6.09 -36.63 9.62
CA SER A 417 5.51 -37.49 8.58
C SER A 417 6.09 -38.90 8.62
N SER A 418 5.37 -39.88 8.08
CA SER A 418 5.81 -41.29 8.08
C SER A 418 7.08 -41.55 7.27
N ASP A 419 7.34 -40.74 6.23
CA ASP A 419 8.56 -40.80 5.43
C ASP A 419 9.71 -39.98 6.03
N LYS A 420 9.43 -39.26 7.13
CA LYS A 420 10.36 -38.35 7.83
C LYS A 420 10.94 -37.24 6.94
N LYS A 421 10.27 -36.89 5.84
CA LYS A 421 10.71 -35.80 4.94
C LYS A 421 9.99 -34.47 5.18
N SER A 422 9.08 -34.45 6.15
CA SER A 422 8.38 -33.24 6.57
C SER A 422 7.86 -33.35 8.01
N ALA A 423 7.64 -32.22 8.66
CA ALA A 423 6.91 -32.15 9.93
C ALA A 423 5.87 -31.03 9.86
N THR A 424 4.71 -31.22 10.48
CA THR A 424 3.60 -30.24 10.42
C THR A 424 3.12 -29.80 11.79
N ALA A 425 2.76 -28.53 11.91
CA ALA A 425 2.07 -27.94 13.05
C ALA A 425 1.01 -26.92 12.59
N LEU A 426 0.19 -26.41 13.50
CA LEU A 426 -0.72 -25.29 13.23
C LEU A 426 -0.10 -23.98 13.74
N ALA A 427 -0.35 -22.85 13.09
CA ALA A 427 0.27 -21.59 13.47
C ALA A 427 -0.28 -20.96 14.76
N ASN A 428 -1.33 -21.53 15.37
CA ASN A 428 -1.82 -21.11 16.68
C ASN A 428 -1.02 -21.74 17.84
N VAL A 429 -0.11 -22.65 17.52
CA VAL A 429 0.76 -23.34 18.45
C VAL A 429 2.01 -22.49 18.72
N GLY A 430 2.46 -22.45 19.97
CA GLY A 430 3.71 -21.75 20.34
C GLY A 430 3.63 -20.22 20.32
N THR A 431 2.43 -19.65 20.34
CA THR A 431 2.19 -18.19 20.38
C THR A 431 1.89 -17.68 21.79
N GLY A 432 2.15 -18.48 22.81
CA GLY A 432 1.93 -18.13 24.22
C GLY A 432 0.46 -17.93 24.63
N GLY A 433 -0.50 -18.44 23.86
CA GLY A 433 -1.94 -18.29 24.13
C GLY A 433 -2.59 -17.06 23.51
N SER A 434 -1.94 -16.41 22.55
CA SER A 434 -2.47 -15.24 21.84
C SER A 434 -3.63 -15.62 20.91
N SER A 435 -4.84 -15.14 21.22
CA SER A 435 -6.11 -14.97 20.45
C SER A 435 -6.54 -15.92 19.30
N GLY A 436 -5.74 -16.85 18.81
CA GLY A 436 -6.05 -17.67 17.62
C GLY A 436 -6.22 -16.87 16.32
N VAL A 437 -6.11 -15.54 16.36
CA VAL A 437 -6.35 -14.62 15.26
C VAL A 437 -5.19 -13.64 15.12
N LEU A 438 -4.65 -13.53 13.92
CA LEU A 438 -3.68 -12.52 13.52
C LEU A 438 -4.43 -11.43 12.74
N GLN A 439 -4.52 -10.24 13.32
CA GLN A 439 -5.30 -9.14 12.75
C GLN A 439 -4.66 -8.60 11.45
N GLY A 440 -5.48 -8.10 10.54
CA GLY A 440 -5.01 -7.15 9.54
C GLY A 440 -4.85 -5.78 10.20
N GLU A 441 -3.82 -5.03 9.83
CA GLU A 441 -3.59 -3.67 10.32
C GLU A 441 -3.07 -2.80 9.17
N ASP A 442 -3.33 -1.50 9.22
CA ASP A 442 -3.01 -0.54 8.16
C ASP A 442 -1.51 -0.56 7.76
N ASP A 443 -0.61 -0.77 8.73
CA ASP A 443 0.84 -0.83 8.50
C ASP A 443 1.30 -2.15 7.86
N ARG A 444 0.46 -3.18 7.87
CA ARG A 444 0.73 -4.54 7.35
C ARG A 444 1.95 -5.18 8.00
N LEU A 445 2.22 -4.84 9.26
CA LEU A 445 3.32 -5.37 10.08
C LEU A 445 2.82 -6.22 11.24
N ALA A 446 1.49 -6.32 11.42
CA ALA A 446 0.87 -7.26 12.34
C ALA A 446 1.48 -8.65 12.15
N SER A 447 2.10 -9.16 13.21
CA SER A 447 2.84 -10.41 13.14
C SER A 447 2.72 -11.21 14.42
N VAL A 448 2.88 -12.53 14.26
CA VAL A 448 3.01 -13.46 15.38
C VAL A 448 4.38 -14.12 15.30
N ALA A 449 5.11 -14.09 16.40
CA ALA A 449 6.37 -14.80 16.55
C ALA A 449 6.11 -16.24 17.01
N PHE A 450 6.89 -17.18 16.50
CA PHE A 450 6.80 -18.59 16.88
C PHE A 450 7.93 -18.95 17.84
N THR A 451 7.60 -19.48 19.02
CA THR A 451 8.61 -19.79 20.06
C THR A 451 8.89 -21.29 20.22
N THR A 452 8.24 -22.16 19.45
CA THR A 452 8.27 -23.63 19.65
C THR A 452 8.94 -24.41 18.53
N LEU A 453 9.20 -23.75 17.40
CA LEU A 453 10.01 -24.28 16.29
C LEU A 453 11.41 -23.67 16.30
N GLU A 454 11.78 -22.89 17.32
CA GLU A 454 13.15 -22.36 17.33
C GLU A 454 14.13 -23.53 17.31
N ASP A 455 13.81 -24.65 17.96
CA ASP A 455 14.76 -25.73 18.26
C ASP A 455 14.52 -27.05 17.49
N LEU A 456 15.57 -27.59 16.86
CA LEU A 456 15.65 -29.00 16.43
C LEU A 456 16.70 -29.77 17.25
N TYR A 457 16.36 -30.99 17.67
CA TYR A 457 17.23 -31.81 18.53
C TYR A 457 17.65 -33.13 17.88
N VAL A 458 18.96 -33.42 17.93
CA VAL A 458 19.53 -34.73 17.58
C VAL A 458 19.99 -35.41 18.87
N ALA A 459 19.43 -36.59 19.17
CA ALA A 459 19.70 -37.30 20.40
C ALA A 459 21.16 -37.81 20.47
N THR A 460 21.72 -37.87 21.67
CA THR A 460 23.11 -38.33 21.89
C THR A 460 23.38 -39.77 21.46
N ASP A 461 22.35 -40.61 21.40
CA ASP A 461 22.37 -42.01 21.01
C ASP A 461 21.84 -42.25 19.58
N ASN A 462 21.69 -41.17 18.79
CA ASN A 462 21.28 -41.27 17.39
C ASN A 462 22.25 -42.15 16.58
N ASP A 463 21.68 -43.01 15.74
CA ASP A 463 22.39 -43.93 14.85
C ASP A 463 22.18 -43.60 13.36
N ILE A 464 21.39 -42.56 13.05
CA ILE A 464 21.09 -42.13 11.69
C ILE A 464 22.04 -40.96 11.32
N PRO A 465 22.85 -41.08 10.26
CA PRO A 465 23.67 -39.96 9.78
C PRO A 465 22.82 -38.73 9.44
N VAL A 466 23.25 -37.56 9.89
CA VAL A 466 22.63 -36.28 9.56
C VAL A 466 23.15 -35.83 8.20
N GLU A 467 22.24 -35.59 7.25
CA GLU A 467 22.57 -35.09 5.92
C GLU A 467 22.88 -33.58 5.95
N ALA A 468 23.78 -33.15 5.06
CA ALA A 468 23.94 -31.74 4.76
C ALA A 468 22.73 -31.27 3.94
N GLN A 469 22.03 -30.24 4.40
CA GLN A 469 20.77 -29.80 3.81
C GLN A 469 20.34 -28.41 4.27
N VAL A 470 19.48 -27.79 3.47
CA VAL A 470 18.65 -26.66 3.87
C VAL A 470 17.26 -27.16 4.23
N ILE A 471 16.77 -26.82 5.43
CA ILE A 471 15.40 -27.08 5.84
C ILE A 471 14.60 -25.80 5.67
N SER A 472 13.55 -25.87 4.83
CA SER A 472 12.65 -24.76 4.56
C SER A 472 11.38 -24.88 5.39
N MET A 473 10.62 -23.78 5.50
CA MET A 473 9.31 -23.78 6.13
C MET A 473 8.26 -23.17 5.22
N THR A 474 7.15 -23.88 5.05
CA THR A 474 5.96 -23.39 4.33
C THR A 474 4.82 -23.15 5.29
N ALA A 475 4.21 -21.97 5.22
CA ALA A 475 2.92 -21.68 5.84
C ALA A 475 1.84 -21.76 4.76
N SER A 476 0.72 -22.43 5.05
CA SER A 476 -0.36 -22.64 4.09
C SER A 476 -1.74 -22.52 4.74
N ILE A 477 -2.69 -21.97 4.00
CA ILE A 477 -4.12 -22.03 4.30
C ILE A 477 -4.80 -22.82 3.19
N LEU A 478 -5.68 -23.75 3.58
CA LEU A 478 -6.54 -24.47 2.65
C LEU A 478 -7.91 -23.80 2.57
N GLY A 479 -8.28 -23.34 1.38
CA GLY A 479 -9.56 -22.69 1.09
C GLY A 479 -10.78 -23.59 1.31
N ALA A 480 -10.60 -24.92 1.31
CA ALA A 480 -11.67 -25.86 1.65
C ALA A 480 -11.99 -25.88 3.16
N GLU A 481 -11.12 -25.36 4.01
CA GLU A 481 -11.26 -25.41 5.47
C GLU A 481 -11.78 -24.08 6.09
N GLN A 482 -12.11 -23.08 5.26
CA GLN A 482 -12.61 -21.76 5.67
C GLN A 482 -13.35 -21.02 4.54
N ASP A 483 -14.04 -19.93 4.86
CA ASP A 483 -14.93 -19.21 3.92
C ASP A 483 -14.38 -17.87 3.38
N THR A 484 -13.20 -17.44 3.84
CA THR A 484 -12.60 -16.13 3.57
C THR A 484 -11.65 -16.13 2.35
N PHE A 485 -10.76 -17.12 2.26
CA PHE A 485 -9.67 -17.16 1.29
C PHE A 485 -9.66 -18.45 0.46
N GLU A 486 -9.12 -18.41 -0.74
CA GLU A 486 -8.71 -19.59 -1.49
C GLU A 486 -7.41 -20.17 -0.91
N ASN A 487 -6.91 -21.24 -1.51
CA ASN A 487 -5.62 -21.81 -1.12
C ASN A 487 -4.50 -20.76 -1.27
N TYR A 488 -3.67 -20.63 -0.25
CA TYR A 488 -2.50 -19.76 -0.28
C TYR A 488 -1.37 -20.35 0.52
N SER A 489 -0.15 -20.18 0.04
CA SER A 489 1.06 -20.61 0.73
C SER A 489 2.18 -19.61 0.53
N ASN A 490 3.04 -19.50 1.54
CA ASN A 490 4.29 -18.78 1.47
C ASN A 490 5.40 -19.64 2.07
N THR A 491 6.57 -19.65 1.45
CA THR A 491 7.72 -20.44 1.88
C THR A 491 8.88 -19.54 2.28
N LEU A 492 9.44 -19.81 3.45
CA LEU A 492 10.76 -19.36 3.86
C LEU A 492 11.76 -20.43 3.42
N GLU A 493 12.53 -20.13 2.38
CA GLU A 493 13.42 -21.11 1.72
C GLU A 493 14.50 -21.68 2.66
N GLN A 494 14.94 -20.89 3.64
CA GLN A 494 15.98 -21.29 4.57
C GLN A 494 15.59 -20.90 6.00
N LEU A 495 15.19 -21.90 6.78
CA LEU A 495 14.97 -21.77 8.23
C LEU A 495 16.14 -22.39 9.02
N PHE A 496 16.63 -23.55 8.57
CA PHE A 496 17.83 -24.18 9.12
C PHE A 496 18.83 -24.53 8.02
N LEU A 497 20.10 -24.36 8.32
CA LEU A 497 21.24 -24.75 7.49
C LEU A 497 22.08 -25.78 8.24
N ILE A 498 22.13 -26.99 7.70
CA ILE A 498 22.93 -28.08 8.27
C ILE A 498 24.06 -28.39 7.31
N THR A 499 25.28 -28.12 7.76
CA THR A 499 26.52 -28.42 7.06
C THR A 499 27.14 -29.71 7.59
N ARG A 500 28.14 -30.24 6.91
CA ARG A 500 28.97 -31.34 7.41
C ARG A 500 30.37 -30.87 7.71
N ASP A 501 31.01 -31.49 8.68
CA ASP A 501 32.43 -31.28 8.96
C ASP A 501 33.29 -31.85 7.81
N GLY A 502 34.37 -31.16 7.46
CA GLY A 502 35.16 -31.49 6.28
C GLY A 502 36.52 -30.82 6.16
N LEU A 503 37.36 -31.37 5.29
CA LEU A 503 38.66 -30.86 4.89
C LEU A 503 38.55 -30.19 3.51
N LYS A 504 38.89 -28.89 3.45
CA LYS A 504 39.03 -28.13 2.21
C LYS A 504 40.52 -27.95 1.89
N PHE A 505 40.93 -28.27 0.67
CA PHE A 505 42.29 -28.02 0.23
C PHE A 505 42.34 -27.67 -1.25
N ASP A 506 43.33 -26.87 -1.62
CA ASP A 506 43.50 -26.35 -2.97
C ASP A 506 44.84 -26.81 -3.53
N THR A 507 44.85 -27.19 -4.80
CA THR A 507 46.07 -27.53 -5.49
C THR A 507 46.11 -26.99 -6.92
N ILE A 508 47.31 -26.58 -7.32
CA ILE A 508 47.63 -26.15 -8.67
C ILE A 508 48.38 -27.28 -9.38
N LEU A 509 47.87 -27.63 -10.56
CA LEU A 509 48.43 -28.61 -11.47
C LEU A 509 48.89 -27.88 -12.73
N THR A 510 50.19 -27.63 -12.84
CA THR A 510 50.82 -27.00 -14.01
C THR A 510 51.39 -28.03 -14.97
N GLY A 511 51.12 -27.85 -16.27
CA GLY A 511 51.75 -28.59 -17.36
C GLY A 511 51.10 -29.93 -17.69
N THR A 512 51.34 -30.39 -18.93
CA THR A 512 50.87 -31.68 -19.44
C THR A 512 51.16 -32.76 -18.39
N THR A 513 50.16 -33.54 -17.97
CA THR A 513 50.18 -35.01 -18.03
C THR A 513 49.23 -35.65 -17.01
N SER A 514 48.65 -36.75 -17.47
CA SER A 514 48.01 -37.85 -16.74
C SER A 514 48.81 -38.46 -15.56
N SER A 515 49.90 -37.84 -15.09
CA SER A 515 50.83 -38.40 -14.10
C SER A 515 50.82 -37.69 -12.74
N ASN A 516 50.12 -36.56 -12.60
CA ASN A 516 49.86 -35.97 -11.29
C ASN A 516 48.92 -36.88 -10.51
N THR A 517 49.19 -37.08 -9.22
CA THR A 517 48.31 -37.84 -8.34
C THR A 517 48.02 -37.05 -7.07
N VAL A 518 46.74 -37.00 -6.70
CA VAL A 518 46.26 -36.44 -5.45
C VAL A 518 45.91 -37.63 -4.56
N HIS A 519 46.64 -37.79 -3.47
CA HIS A 519 46.38 -38.82 -2.46
C HIS A 519 45.64 -38.16 -1.30
N ILE A 520 44.45 -38.66 -1.01
CA ILE A 520 43.61 -38.19 0.09
C ILE A 520 43.44 -39.35 1.04
N ARG A 521 43.72 -39.15 2.33
CA ARG A 521 43.60 -40.18 3.35
C ARG A 521 42.77 -39.68 4.51
N ASP A 522 41.79 -40.47 4.94
CA ASP A 522 41.13 -40.29 6.22
C ASP A 522 42.04 -40.85 7.32
N VAL A 523 42.34 -40.03 8.32
CA VAL A 523 43.04 -40.46 9.54
C VAL A 523 42.15 -40.37 10.77
N SER A 524 40.89 -39.96 10.59
CA SER A 524 39.91 -39.88 11.68
C SER A 524 39.39 -41.27 12.08
N GLY A 525 39.17 -42.17 11.11
CA GLY A 525 38.61 -43.50 11.34
C GLY A 525 37.14 -43.51 11.75
N ASN A 526 36.45 -42.38 11.63
CA ASN A 526 35.07 -42.19 12.10
C ASN A 526 34.09 -41.92 10.95
N LEU A 527 34.50 -42.08 9.69
CA LEU A 527 33.58 -41.93 8.56
C LEU A 527 32.52 -43.04 8.54
N PRO A 528 31.33 -42.76 7.98
CA PRO A 528 30.30 -43.79 7.74
C PRO A 528 30.83 -44.94 6.89
N VAL A 529 30.11 -46.07 6.91
CA VAL A 529 30.44 -47.25 6.10
C VAL A 529 30.50 -46.94 4.60
N GLU A 530 29.67 -46.00 4.13
CA GLU A 530 29.66 -45.54 2.74
C GLU A 530 30.89 -44.70 2.35
N GLY A 531 31.65 -44.22 3.35
CA GLY A 531 32.79 -43.32 3.17
C GLY A 531 32.39 -41.85 3.05
N GLY A 532 33.38 -40.96 3.13
CA GLY A 532 33.21 -39.52 2.96
C GLY A 532 33.09 -39.13 1.50
N LYS A 533 32.16 -38.22 1.19
CA LYS A 533 32.05 -37.61 -0.15
C LYS A 533 33.25 -36.72 -0.45
N ILE A 534 33.60 -36.63 -1.74
CA ILE A 534 34.64 -35.75 -2.26
C ILE A 534 34.01 -34.90 -3.36
N TYR A 535 34.03 -33.59 -3.20
CA TYR A 535 33.63 -32.62 -4.21
C TYR A 535 34.86 -31.94 -4.79
N VAL A 536 34.79 -31.57 -6.07
CA VAL A 536 35.88 -30.85 -6.74
C VAL A 536 35.35 -29.69 -7.58
N THR A 537 36.04 -28.55 -7.49
CA THR A 537 35.88 -27.42 -8.40
C THR A 537 37.14 -27.29 -9.25
N VAL A 538 37.00 -27.14 -10.56
CA VAL A 538 38.11 -27.07 -11.52
C VAL A 538 38.09 -25.74 -12.26
N TRP A 539 39.18 -24.99 -12.13
CA TRP A 539 39.44 -23.79 -12.91
C TRP A 539 40.60 -24.02 -13.87
N GLU A 540 40.49 -23.46 -15.06
CA GLU A 540 41.59 -23.35 -16.02
C GLU A 540 41.94 -21.87 -16.22
N TYR A 541 43.23 -21.58 -16.27
CA TYR A 541 43.74 -20.26 -16.58
C TYR A 541 44.18 -20.21 -18.05
N ASP A 542 43.84 -19.12 -18.73
CA ASP A 542 44.34 -18.87 -20.08
C ASP A 542 45.87 -18.75 -20.11
N ALA A 543 46.46 -18.85 -21.31
CA ALA A 543 47.90 -18.70 -21.49
C ALA A 543 48.34 -17.29 -21.07
N HIS A 544 49.33 -17.22 -20.18
CA HIS A 544 49.89 -15.97 -19.66
C HIS A 544 51.41 -16.08 -19.52
N GLU A 545 52.12 -14.95 -19.60
CA GLU A 545 53.55 -14.90 -19.34
C GLU A 545 53.85 -14.92 -17.82
N ALA A 546 55.10 -15.23 -17.47
CA ALA A 546 55.53 -15.29 -16.09
C ALA A 546 55.38 -13.92 -15.41
N GLY A 547 54.52 -13.84 -14.39
CA GLY A 547 54.26 -12.61 -13.62
C GLY A 547 52.99 -11.86 -14.05
N GLU A 548 52.27 -12.35 -15.05
CA GLU A 548 50.98 -11.82 -15.48
C GLU A 548 49.81 -12.65 -14.92
N ASN A 549 48.66 -12.02 -14.72
CA ASN A 549 47.43 -12.71 -14.30
C ASN A 549 46.66 -13.17 -15.55
N ALA A 550 46.34 -14.46 -15.65
CA ALA A 550 45.42 -14.98 -16.66
C ALA A 550 43.95 -14.88 -16.23
N GLU A 551 43.07 -14.80 -17.21
CA GLU A 551 41.63 -14.96 -17.01
C GLU A 551 41.30 -16.37 -16.50
N ARG A 552 40.40 -16.45 -15.52
CA ARG A 552 39.99 -17.68 -14.83
C ARG A 552 38.71 -18.22 -15.47
N ASN A 553 38.81 -19.37 -16.13
CA ASN A 553 37.68 -20.08 -16.72
C ASN A 553 37.23 -21.21 -15.78
N VAL A 554 35.95 -21.24 -15.41
CA VAL A 554 35.37 -22.33 -14.60
C VAL A 554 35.02 -23.48 -15.54
N LEU A 555 35.65 -24.65 -15.35
CA LEU A 555 35.37 -25.85 -16.15
C LEU A 555 34.37 -26.78 -15.48
N ALA A 556 34.41 -26.87 -14.15
CA ALA A 556 33.44 -27.60 -13.34
C ALA A 556 33.33 -26.91 -11.97
N GLU A 557 32.13 -26.79 -11.44
CA GLU A 557 31.88 -26.15 -10.15
C GLU A 557 31.26 -27.16 -9.20
N ARG A 558 32.02 -27.53 -8.15
CA ARG A 558 31.56 -28.35 -7.02
C ARG A 558 30.87 -29.66 -7.43
N GLU A 559 31.52 -30.44 -8.28
CA GLU A 559 30.98 -31.72 -8.72
C GLU A 559 31.37 -32.86 -7.76
N GLU A 560 30.41 -33.75 -7.45
CA GLU A 560 30.65 -34.92 -6.60
C GLU A 560 31.43 -36.00 -7.38
N LEU A 561 32.53 -36.48 -6.80
CA LEU A 561 33.27 -37.61 -7.34
C LEU A 561 32.59 -38.94 -6.97
N ALA A 562 32.57 -39.88 -7.91
CA ALA A 562 31.97 -41.20 -7.71
C ALA A 562 32.75 -42.04 -6.68
N VAL A 563 34.03 -41.73 -6.51
CA VAL A 563 34.88 -42.36 -5.50
C VAL A 563 34.68 -41.70 -4.14
N LYS A 564 34.43 -42.52 -3.13
CA LYS A 564 34.29 -42.12 -1.73
C LYS A 564 35.59 -42.35 -0.97
N LEU A 565 35.84 -41.53 0.05
CA LEU A 565 36.96 -41.69 0.97
C LEU A 565 36.58 -42.75 2.03
N PRO A 566 37.18 -43.95 2.02
CA PRO A 566 36.88 -44.97 3.03
C PRO A 566 37.42 -44.56 4.42
N SER A 567 36.70 -44.96 5.46
CA SER A 567 37.10 -44.72 6.86
C SER A 567 38.48 -45.34 7.17
N ASN A 568 39.38 -44.56 7.75
CA ASN A 568 40.80 -44.91 7.98
C ASN A 568 41.54 -45.41 6.73
N GLY A 569 41.05 -45.02 5.55
CA GLY A 569 41.56 -45.47 4.27
C GLY A 569 42.02 -44.30 3.39
N ALA A 570 42.47 -44.61 2.18
CA ALA A 570 43.02 -43.63 1.27
C ALA A 570 42.48 -43.82 -0.15
N VAL A 571 42.33 -42.70 -0.85
CA VAL A 571 41.98 -42.62 -2.26
C VAL A 571 43.12 -41.94 -3.01
N THR A 572 43.39 -42.43 -4.22
CA THR A 572 44.29 -41.77 -5.16
C THR A 572 43.49 -41.31 -6.36
N LEU A 573 43.48 -40.00 -6.60
CA LEU A 573 42.85 -39.37 -7.74
C LEU A 573 43.92 -38.94 -8.73
N SER A 574 43.62 -39.01 -10.01
CA SER A 574 44.42 -38.38 -11.05
C SER A 574 43.58 -37.32 -11.77
N PRO A 575 44.18 -36.21 -12.23
CA PRO A 575 43.46 -35.19 -12.98
C PRO A 575 42.78 -35.74 -14.24
N ALA A 576 43.38 -36.75 -14.88
CA ALA A 576 42.78 -37.40 -16.04
C ALA A 576 41.51 -38.19 -15.68
N THR A 577 41.50 -38.86 -14.53
CA THR A 577 40.32 -39.60 -14.06
C THR A 577 39.20 -38.64 -13.64
N ILE A 578 39.56 -37.53 -12.98
CA ILE A 578 38.60 -36.48 -12.62
C ILE A 578 38.01 -35.86 -13.88
N ALA A 579 38.84 -35.41 -14.82
CA ALA A 579 38.40 -34.80 -16.06
C ALA A 579 37.48 -35.72 -16.87
N ALA A 580 37.84 -37.01 -16.98
CA ALA A 580 37.02 -38.01 -17.64
C ALA A 580 35.67 -38.25 -16.94
N GLN A 581 35.65 -38.24 -15.60
CA GLN A 581 34.41 -38.41 -14.83
C GLN A 581 33.48 -37.21 -14.97
N LEU A 582 34.03 -36.00 -14.95
CA LEU A 582 33.27 -34.75 -15.06
C LEU A 582 32.92 -34.39 -16.52
N GLY A 583 33.44 -35.14 -17.49
CA GLY A 583 33.23 -34.86 -18.92
C GLY A 583 33.88 -33.56 -19.39
N ILE A 584 34.91 -33.08 -18.69
CA ILE A 584 35.61 -31.82 -18.99
C ILE A 584 36.92 -32.09 -19.73
N GLU A 585 37.31 -31.18 -20.63
CA GLU A 585 38.60 -31.21 -21.30
C GLU A 585 39.51 -30.14 -20.69
N VAL A 586 40.62 -30.57 -20.11
CA VAL A 586 41.66 -29.67 -19.57
C VAL A 586 42.77 -29.56 -20.59
N ALA A 587 43.06 -28.36 -21.09
CA ALA A 587 44.04 -28.17 -22.13
C ALA A 587 45.44 -28.54 -21.59
N PRO A 588 46.18 -29.46 -22.24
CA PRO A 588 47.43 -29.97 -21.69
C PRO A 588 48.53 -28.91 -21.48
N ALA A 589 48.45 -27.76 -22.16
CA ALA A 589 49.41 -26.67 -22.07
C ALA A 589 49.01 -25.55 -21.08
N ARG A 590 47.84 -25.64 -20.44
CA ARG A 590 47.31 -24.61 -19.54
C ARG A 590 47.45 -25.03 -18.08
N GLN A 591 47.36 -24.04 -17.19
CA GLN A 591 47.38 -24.27 -15.75
C GLN A 591 45.95 -24.56 -15.29
N ALA A 592 45.77 -25.70 -14.61
CA ALA A 592 44.52 -26.03 -13.95
C ALA A 592 44.67 -25.95 -12.42
N ARG A 593 43.65 -25.41 -11.75
CA ARG A 593 43.56 -25.36 -10.29
C ARG A 593 42.35 -26.17 -9.87
N MET A 594 42.54 -27.04 -8.88
CA MET A 594 41.51 -27.90 -8.35
C MET A 594 41.34 -27.61 -6.86
N LEU A 595 40.14 -27.20 -6.48
CA LEU A 595 39.72 -27.07 -5.10
C LEU A 595 38.94 -28.32 -4.73
N PHE A 596 39.38 -29.02 -3.68
CA PHE A 596 38.72 -30.20 -3.15
C PHE A 596 38.05 -29.90 -1.82
N GLU A 597 36.85 -30.44 -1.66
CA GLU A 597 36.07 -30.40 -0.43
C GLU A 597 35.72 -31.84 -0.05
N VAL A 598 36.25 -32.31 1.07
CA VAL A 598 36.22 -33.72 1.47
C VAL A 598 35.56 -33.86 2.82
N GLU A 599 34.56 -34.73 2.92
CA GLU A 599 33.99 -35.13 4.21
C GLU A 599 35.02 -35.94 5.02
N THR A 600 35.71 -35.29 5.96
CA THR A 600 36.61 -35.91 6.96
C THR A 600 36.94 -34.90 8.07
N ASN A 601 37.10 -35.37 9.31
CA ASN A 601 37.49 -34.53 10.46
C ASN A 601 38.99 -34.21 10.42
N VAL A 602 39.78 -35.25 10.12
CA VAL A 602 41.24 -35.21 10.09
C VAL A 602 41.69 -36.01 8.88
N GLY A 603 42.33 -35.33 7.95
CA GLY A 603 42.78 -35.92 6.70
C GLY A 603 44.23 -35.57 6.39
N GLU A 604 44.91 -36.49 5.73
CA GLU A 604 46.22 -36.23 5.15
C GLU A 604 46.06 -36.13 3.63
N VAL A 605 46.60 -35.07 3.04
CA VAL A 605 46.60 -34.88 1.60
C VAL A 605 48.04 -34.78 1.10
N ALA A 606 48.36 -35.55 0.07
CA ALA A 606 49.63 -35.46 -0.62
C ALA A 606 49.40 -35.33 -2.13
N VAL A 607 49.88 -34.24 -2.70
CA VAL A 607 49.85 -34.00 -4.15
C VAL A 607 51.23 -34.27 -4.72
N LYS A 608 51.33 -35.34 -5.51
CA LYS A 608 52.56 -35.69 -6.22
C LYS A 608 52.52 -35.09 -7.62
N LYS A 609 53.41 -34.13 -7.88
CA LYS A 609 53.54 -33.48 -9.18
C LYS A 609 54.49 -34.27 -10.09
N SER A 610 54.12 -34.41 -11.36
CA SER A 610 54.86 -35.19 -12.36
C SER A 610 56.14 -34.50 -12.84
N ASP A 611 56.27 -33.20 -12.63
CA ASP A 611 57.37 -32.36 -13.10
C ASP A 611 58.67 -32.46 -12.28
N GLY A 612 58.70 -33.38 -11.30
CA GLY A 612 59.87 -33.61 -10.45
C GLY A 612 60.13 -32.48 -9.44
N LYS A 613 59.26 -31.47 -9.33
CA LYS A 613 59.42 -30.35 -8.39
C LYS A 613 59.03 -30.68 -6.94
N GLY A 614 58.76 -31.95 -6.64
CA GLY A 614 58.52 -32.46 -5.29
C GLY A 614 57.08 -32.94 -5.04
N THR A 615 56.86 -33.48 -3.84
CA THR A 615 55.53 -33.78 -3.30
C THR A 615 55.09 -32.60 -2.44
N ASP A 616 53.94 -32.02 -2.73
CA ASP A 616 53.30 -31.03 -1.89
C ASP A 616 52.43 -31.78 -0.87
N ILE A 617 52.82 -31.79 0.39
CA ILE A 617 52.09 -32.49 1.46
C ILE A 617 51.36 -31.44 2.28
N GLN A 618 50.04 -31.49 2.24
CA GLN A 618 49.16 -30.68 3.06
C GLN A 618 48.54 -31.61 4.11
N VAL A 619 48.99 -31.45 5.36
CA VAL A 619 48.39 -32.10 6.52
C VAL A 619 47.56 -31.08 7.27
N GLY A 620 46.31 -31.43 7.58
CA GLY A 620 45.39 -30.54 8.27
C GLY A 620 44.37 -31.31 9.09
N SER A 621 44.15 -30.87 10.32
CA SER A 621 42.86 -31.04 11.01
C SER A 621 41.96 -29.87 10.62
N GLN A 622 40.63 -30.04 10.61
CA GLN A 622 39.59 -29.01 10.47
C GLN A 622 40.03 -27.66 9.88
N ALA A 623 39.47 -27.26 8.72
CA ALA A 623 39.77 -25.96 8.10
C ALA A 623 39.81 -24.83 9.17
N GLN A 624 41.01 -24.33 9.47
CA GLN A 624 41.21 -23.47 10.63
C GLN A 624 40.53 -22.12 10.38
N GLU A 625 39.50 -21.85 11.18
CA GLU A 625 38.92 -20.54 11.49
C GLU A 625 38.22 -19.69 10.41
N LYS A 626 38.07 -20.05 9.11
CA LYS A 626 37.41 -19.10 8.18
C LYS A 626 36.29 -19.54 7.25
N GLU A 627 36.14 -20.79 6.87
CA GLU A 627 35.01 -21.20 6.01
C GLU A 627 34.65 -22.65 6.33
N ILE A 628 33.64 -22.86 7.18
CA ILE A 628 32.93 -24.15 7.22
C ILE A 628 32.50 -24.43 5.78
N VAL A 629 32.84 -25.60 5.26
CA VAL A 629 32.42 -25.98 3.92
C VAL A 629 30.91 -26.18 3.97
N ASP A 630 30.18 -25.27 3.32
CA ASP A 630 28.75 -25.36 3.19
C ASP A 630 28.42 -26.48 2.20
N PHE A 631 28.19 -27.71 2.65
CA PHE A 631 27.84 -28.86 1.81
C PHE A 631 26.37 -28.88 1.33
N THR A 632 25.62 -27.77 1.43
CA THR A 632 24.18 -27.74 1.11
C THR A 632 23.80 -27.19 -0.27
N LEU A 633 24.74 -26.56 -0.98
CA LEU A 633 24.62 -26.13 -2.39
C LEU A 633 24.68 -27.31 -3.36
#